data_AF-A0A938NP16-F1
#
_entry.id   AF-A0A938NP16-F1
#
_cell.length_a   1.000
_cell.length_b   1.000
_cell.length_c   1.000
_cell.angle_alpha   90.00
_cell.angle_beta   90.00
_cell.angle_gamma   90.00
#
_symmetry.space_group_name_H-M   'P 1'
#
loop_
_entity.id
_entity.type
_entity.pdbx_description
1 polymer ?
#
loop_
_entity_poly.entity_id
_entity_poly.type
_entity_poly.pdbx_seq_one_letter_code
_entity_poly.pdbx_strand_id
1 'polypeptide(L)'
;MKTILSTRPIYHKCDETIRGHVFCSFLSLLLIKDLDELKEIRIQTGNKEVLLRSELKGIAGKAFQATGVAVSPIVRIIGMDDKGTVTV
;
A
#
# COMPACT_ATOMS: atom_id res chain seq x y z
N MET A 1 14.93 9.52 33.41
CA MET A 1 14.45 8.66 32.30
C MET A 1 13.03 8.21 32.63
N LYS A 2 12.08 8.35 31.68
CA LYS A 2 10.60 8.11 31.74
C LYS A 2 9.67 9.35 31.79
N THR A 3 10.01 10.49 31.15
CA THR A 3 9.08 11.65 31.19
C THR A 3 9.12 12.58 29.96
N ILE A 4 8.99 12.07 28.72
CA ILE A 4 8.99 12.97 27.53
C ILE A 4 7.94 12.64 26.44
N LEU A 5 7.33 11.45 26.41
CA LEU A 5 6.21 11.23 25.48
C LEU A 5 4.89 11.40 26.22
N SER A 6 4.44 12.66 26.27
CA SER A 6 3.14 13.08 26.80
C SER A 6 2.00 12.64 25.87
N THR A 7 1.90 11.34 25.57
CA THR A 7 0.64 10.76 25.13
C THR A 7 -0.20 10.61 26.39
N ARG A 8 -1.19 11.50 26.55
CA ARG A 8 -2.17 11.39 27.64
C ARG A 8 -2.67 9.94 27.69
N PRO A 9 -2.63 9.25 28.86
CA PRO A 9 -3.20 7.92 28.96
C PRO A 9 -4.69 8.03 28.65
N ILE A 10 -5.12 7.46 27.52
CA ILE A 10 -6.53 7.41 27.16
C ILE A 10 -7.16 6.34 28.04
N TYR A 11 -7.55 6.72 29.27
CA TYR A 11 -8.50 5.94 30.06
C TYR A 11 -9.84 5.98 29.32
N HIS A 12 -10.10 4.91 28.57
CA HIS A 12 -11.34 4.72 27.84
C HIS A 12 -12.46 4.42 28.83
N LYS A 13 -13.47 5.29 28.92
CA LYS A 13 -14.67 5.06 29.73
C LYS A 13 -15.77 4.31 28.96
N CYS A 14 -15.61 4.13 27.64
CA CYS A 14 -16.57 3.45 26.77
C CYS A 14 -15.87 2.45 25.83
N ASP A 15 -16.40 1.23 25.75
CA ASP A 15 -15.89 0.13 24.92
C ASP A 15 -15.88 0.44 23.41
N GLU A 16 -16.71 1.36 22.92
CA GLU A 16 -16.69 1.82 21.52
C GLU A 16 -15.31 2.31 21.06
N THR A 17 -14.63 3.15 21.86
CA THR A 17 -13.38 3.80 21.43
C THR A 17 -12.19 2.84 21.49
N ILE A 18 -12.19 1.88 22.44
CA ILE A 18 -11.17 0.81 22.50
C ILE A 18 -11.31 -0.06 21.25
N ARG A 19 -12.55 -0.45 20.91
CA ARG A 19 -12.83 -1.23 19.70
C ARG A 19 -12.37 -0.52 18.45
N GLY A 20 -12.62 0.78 18.32
CA GLY A 20 -12.16 1.59 17.20
C GLY A 20 -10.62 1.64 17.09
N HIS A 21 -9.91 1.79 18.20
CA HIS A 21 -8.44 1.86 18.20
C HIS A 21 -7.79 0.52 17.85
N VAL A 22 -8.28 -0.57 18.43
CA VAL A 22 -7.81 -1.93 18.11
C VAL A 22 -8.13 -2.26 16.66
N PHE A 23 -9.32 -1.91 16.17
CA PHE A 23 -9.71 -2.09 14.78
C PHE A 23 -8.79 -1.32 13.82
N CYS A 24 -8.54 -0.04 14.08
CA CYS A 24 -7.68 0.79 13.22
C CYS A 24 -6.24 0.29 13.21
N SER A 25 -5.70 -0.13 14.37
CA SER A 25 -4.36 -0.69 14.48
C SER A 25 -4.23 -1.99 13.67
N PHE A 26 -5.23 -2.87 13.79
CA PHE A 26 -5.26 -4.13 13.05
C PHE A 26 -5.42 -3.91 11.54
N LEU A 27 -6.33 -3.01 11.12
CA LEU A 27 -6.51 -2.65 9.72
C LEU A 27 -5.22 -2.06 9.12
N SER A 28 -4.51 -1.21 9.86
CA SER A 28 -3.22 -0.67 9.43
C SER A 28 -2.18 -1.75 9.23
N LEU A 29 -2.05 -2.70 10.16
CA LEU A 29 -1.09 -3.82 10.03
C LEU A 29 -1.41 -4.71 8.84
N LEU A 30 -2.70 -5.01 8.63
CA LEU A 30 -3.16 -5.80 7.48
C LEU A 30 -2.87 -5.10 6.15
N LEU A 31 -3.13 -3.78 6.07
CA LEU A 31 -2.82 -3.00 4.88
C LEU A 31 -1.32 -2.99 4.59
N ILE A 32 -0.48 -2.81 5.62
CA ILE A 32 0.97 -2.85 5.45
C ILE A 32 1.42 -4.22 4.93
N LYS A 33 0.90 -5.32 5.49
CA LYS A 33 1.22 -6.68 5.04
C LYS A 33 0.81 -6.91 3.58
N ASP A 34 -0.42 -6.56 3.21
CA ASP A 34 -0.92 -6.74 1.84
C ASP A 34 -0.10 -5.91 0.84
N LEU A 35 0.36 -4.71 1.24
CA LEU A 35 1.21 -3.88 0.41
C LEU A 35 2.64 -4.43 0.29
N ASP A 36 3.18 -5.05 1.34
CA ASP A 36 4.51 -5.69 1.32
C ASP A 36 4.54 -6.91 0.38
N GLU A 37 3.41 -7.60 0.20
CA GLU A 37 3.29 -8.71 -0.75
C GLU A 37 3.25 -8.27 -2.22
N LEU A 38 3.08 -6.97 -2.49
CA LEU A 38 3.10 -6.45 -3.85
C LEU A 38 4.51 -6.48 -4.42
N LYS A 39 4.69 -7.29 -5.47
CA LYS A 39 5.95 -7.38 -6.20
C LYS A 39 5.84 -6.69 -7.54
N GLU A 40 6.88 -5.93 -7.88
CA GLU A 40 7.13 -5.43 -9.24
C GLU A 40 8.10 -6.39 -9.93
N ILE A 41 7.69 -6.91 -11.09
CA ILE A 41 8.46 -7.80 -11.95
C ILE A 41 8.77 -7.01 -13.21
N ARG A 42 10.05 -6.90 -13.55
CA ARG A 42 10.51 -6.32 -14.81
C ARG A 42 10.83 -7.44 -15.77
N ILE A 43 10.12 -7.48 -16.88
CA ILE A 43 10.35 -8.45 -17.96
C ILE A 43 10.80 -7.70 -19.19
N GLN A 44 11.98 -8.03 -19.71
CA GLN A 44 12.43 -7.56 -21.01
C GLN A 44 11.91 -8.51 -22.09
N THR A 45 11.03 -8.01 -22.96
CA THR A 45 10.55 -8.76 -24.13
C THR A 45 11.02 -8.03 -25.39
N GLY A 46 12.18 -8.43 -25.90
CA GLY A 46 12.82 -7.78 -27.06
C GLY A 46 13.29 -6.35 -26.75
N ASN A 47 12.89 -5.36 -27.56
CA ASN A 47 13.20 -3.93 -27.40
C ASN A 47 12.26 -3.18 -26.43
N LYS A 48 11.43 -3.90 -25.66
CA LYS A 48 10.43 -3.31 -24.75
C LYS A 48 10.63 -3.87 -23.35
N GLU A 49 10.65 -2.99 -22.35
CA GLU A 49 10.61 -3.38 -20.95
C GLU A 49 9.15 -3.36 -20.49
N VAL A 50 8.71 -4.43 -19.84
CA VAL A 50 7.35 -4.57 -19.31
C VAL A 50 7.44 -4.66 -17.80
N LEU A 51 6.88 -3.67 -17.14
CA LEU A 51 6.67 -3.63 -15.70
C LEU A 51 5.35 -4.32 -15.40
N LEU A 52 5.43 -5.50 -14.80
CA LEU A 52 4.29 -6.25 -14.29
C LEU A 52 4.26 -6.07 -12.78
N ARG A 53 3.16 -5.56 -12.25
CA ARG A 53 2.97 -5.44 -10.81
C ARG A 53 1.93 -6.46 -10.36
N SER A 54 2.23 -7.22 -9.31
CA SER A 54 1.29 -8.21 -8.76
C SER A 54 -0.04 -7.55 -8.41
N GLU A 55 -1.15 -8.23 -8.70
CA GLU A 55 -2.48 -7.73 -8.39
C GLU A 55 -2.62 -7.44 -6.89
N LEU A 56 -3.35 -6.36 -6.55
CA LEU A 56 -3.79 -6.12 -5.18
C LEU A 56 -4.81 -7.19 -4.80
N LYS A 57 -4.34 -8.22 -4.11
CA LYS A 57 -5.19 -9.26 -3.53
C LYS A 57 -5.46 -8.90 -2.07
N GLY A 58 -6.70 -9.09 -1.62
CA GLY A 58 -7.05 -8.92 -0.21
C GLY A 58 -7.68 -7.56 0.15
N ILE A 59 -7.27 -7.03 1.30
CA ILE A 59 -7.87 -5.87 1.98
C ILE A 59 -7.37 -4.57 1.35
N ALA A 60 -6.11 -4.51 0.92
CA ALA A 60 -5.58 -3.32 0.25
C ALA A 60 -6.39 -2.94 -1.00
N GLY A 61 -6.72 -3.90 -1.87
CA GLY A 61 -7.55 -3.63 -3.06
C GLY A 61 -8.94 -3.07 -2.71
N LYS A 62 -9.60 -3.64 -1.70
CA LYS A 62 -10.89 -3.16 -1.21
C LYS A 62 -10.78 -1.78 -0.55
N ALA A 63 -9.69 -1.51 0.19
CA ALA A 63 -9.45 -0.24 0.83
C ALA A 63 -9.20 0.88 -0.20
N PHE A 64 -8.44 0.61 -1.27
CA PHE A 64 -8.26 1.58 -2.35
C PHE A 64 -9.58 1.84 -3.09
N GLN A 65 -10.38 0.79 -3.36
CA GLN A 65 -11.69 0.95 -3.97
C GLN A 65 -12.64 1.77 -3.07
N ALA A 66 -12.66 1.50 -1.76
CA ALA A 66 -13.52 2.21 -0.80
C ALA A 66 -13.10 3.66 -0.58
N THR A 67 -11.81 3.98 -0.69
CA THR A 67 -11.29 5.36 -0.56
C THR A 67 -11.37 6.15 -1.87
N GLY A 68 -11.75 5.52 -2.99
CA GLY A 68 -11.82 6.17 -4.30
C GLY A 68 -10.45 6.52 -4.89
N VAL A 69 -9.38 5.89 -4.39
CA VAL A 69 -8.02 6.12 -4.90
C VAL A 69 -7.81 5.26 -6.13
N ALA A 70 -7.36 5.88 -7.22
CA ALA A 70 -7.02 5.18 -8.45
C ALA A 70 -5.84 4.23 -8.19
N VAL A 71 -6.05 2.95 -8.49
CA VAL A 71 -5.03 1.91 -8.37
C VAL A 71 -4.15 1.90 -9.62
N SER A 72 -2.83 1.95 -9.44
CA SER A 72 -1.87 1.86 -10.55
C SER A 72 -2.05 0.55 -11.35
N PRO A 73 -1.96 0.61 -12.70
CA PRO A 73 -2.22 -0.53 -13.57
C PRO A 73 -1.23 -1.69 -13.38
N ILE A 74 -1.72 -2.92 -13.53
CA ILE A 74 -0.99 -4.19 -13.37
C ILE A 74 0.13 -4.34 -14.41
N VAL A 75 -0.07 -3.79 -15.61
CA VAL A 75 0.89 -3.88 -16.72
C VAL A 75 1.23 -2.48 -17.20
N ARG A 76 2.52 -2.15 -17.18
CA ARG A 76 3.07 -0.94 -17.80
C ARG A 76 4.14 -1.34 -18.81
N ILE A 77 3.93 -1.00 -20.07
CA ILE A 77 4.92 -1.24 -21.14
C ILE A 77 5.73 0.04 -21.28
N ILE A 78 6.99 0.00 -20.88
CA ILE A 78 7.96 1.06 -21.17
C ILE A 78 8.70 0.67 -22.44
N GLY A 79 8.29 1.28 -23.56
CA GLY A 79 9.05 1.20 -24.80
C GLY A 79 10.39 1.91 -24.62
N MET A 80 11.50 1.25 -24.93
CA MET A 80 12.78 1.94 -25.09
C MET A 80 12.75 2.69 -26.43
N ASP A 81 12.38 3.96 -26.39
CA ASP A 81 12.86 4.92 -27.38
C ASP A 81 14.33 5.25 -27.06
N ASP A 82 15.14 5.36 -28.11
CA ASP A 82 16.62 5.46 -28.19
C ASP A 82 17.32 6.55 -27.31
N LYS A 83 16.61 7.18 -26.37
CA LYS A 83 17.05 8.36 -25.61
C LYS A 83 17.14 8.17 -24.09
N GLY A 84 17.21 6.94 -23.58
CA GLY A 84 17.59 6.65 -22.19
C GLY A 84 16.76 7.37 -21.11
N THR A 85 15.53 7.79 -21.42
CA THR A 85 14.66 8.50 -20.48
C THR A 85 13.44 7.62 -20.21
N VAL A 86 13.44 6.98 -19.05
CA VAL A 86 12.28 6.25 -18.51
C VAL A 86 11.18 7.28 -18.29
N THR A 87 10.22 7.37 -19.21
CA THR A 87 9.01 8.17 -19.02
C THR A 87 7.97 7.30 -18.33
N VAL A 88 7.46 7.84 -17.22
CA VAL A 88 6.50 7.19 -16.32
C VAL A 88 5.09 7.50 -16.78
#